data_AF-A0A166TJ01-F1
#
_entry.id   AF-A0A166TJ01-F1
#
_cell.length_a   1.000
_cell.length_b   1.000
_cell.length_c   1.000
_cell.angle_alpha   90.00
_cell.angle_beta   90.00
_cell.angle_gamma   90.00
#
_symmetry.space_group_name_H-M   'P 1'
#
loop_
_entity.id
_entity.type
_entity.pdbx_description
1 polymer ?
#
loop_
_entity_poly.entity_id
_entity_poly.type
_entity_poly.pdbx_seq_one_letter_code
_entity_poly.pdbx_strand_id
1 'polypeptide(L)' 'MAYTWQYYDLVLGGIAVSMFFGVGVGYLTSVSLTAAVIGAALVAVAIIGHGLFVNGPVDEPTDLTKEVETLN' A
#
# COMPACT_ATOMS: atom_id res chain seq x y z
N MET A 1 9.64 23.93 -4.91
CA MET A 1 9.01 22.75 -5.54
C MET A 1 7.83 22.35 -4.67
N ALA A 2 6.59 22.49 -5.14
CA ALA A 2 5.44 22.00 -4.39
C ALA A 2 5.44 20.47 -4.48
N TYR A 3 5.40 19.78 -3.34
CA TYR A 3 5.25 18.33 -3.33
C TYR A 3 3.87 17.96 -3.88
N THR A 4 3.82 17.21 -4.97
CA THR A 4 2.58 16.65 -5.49
C THR A 4 2.48 15.21 -4.99
N TRP A 5 1.35 14.85 -4.39
CA TRP A 5 1.13 13.50 -3.88
C TRP A 5 1.14 12.50 -5.04
N GLN A 6 2.05 11.54 -4.99
CA GLN A 6 2.09 10.43 -5.94
C GLN A 6 1.15 9.31 -5.46
N TYR A 7 0.69 8.46 -6.39
CA TYR A 7 -0.20 7.34 -6.07
C TYR A 7 0.38 6.44 -4.97
N TYR A 8 1.68 6.13 -5.04
CA TYR A 8 2.35 5.31 -4.03
C TYR A 8 2.51 6.00 -2.68
N ASP A 9 2.47 7.33 -2.61
CA ASP A 9 2.40 8.05 -1.32
C ASP A 9 1.04 7.82 -0.65
N LEU A 10 -0.03 7.77 -1.44
CA LEU A 10 -1.38 7.46 -0.96
C LEU A 10 -1.49 6.00 -0.54
N VAL A 11 -0.86 5.07 -1.27
CA VAL A 11 -0.75 3.66 -0.88
C VAL A 11 -0.04 3.54 0.47
N LEU A 12 1.11 4.21 0.63
CA LEU A 12 1.87 4.24 1.89
C LEU A 12 1.05 4.84 3.03
N GLY A 13 0.38 5.96 2.79
CA GLY A 13 -0.53 6.58 3.74
C GLY A 13 -1.69 5.65 4.14
N GLY A 14 -2.27 4.94 3.17
CA GLY A 14 -3.35 3.98 3.41
C GLY A 14 -2.93 2.82 4.32
N ILE A 15 -1.71 2.30 4.16
CA ILE A 15 -1.15 1.26 5.04
C ILE A 15 -1.01 1.79 6.47
N ALA A 16 -0.41 2.98 6.65
CA ALA A 16 -0.25 3.59 7.97
C ALA A 16 -1.61 3.84 8.62
N VAL A 17 -2.56 4.41 7.88
CA VAL A 17 -3.93 4.66 8.35
C VAL A 17 -4.62 3.36 8.76
N SER A 18 -4.50 2.27 8.00
CA SER A 18 -5.12 1.00 8.39
C SER A 18 -4.55 0.48 9.71
N MET A 19 -3.23 0.59 9.93
CA MET A 19 -2.59 0.17 11.17
C MET A 19 -3.05 0.99 12.37
N PHE A 20 -3.04 2.31 12.25
CA PHE A 20 -3.57 3.18 13.31
C PHE A 20 -5.05 2.94 13.57
N PHE A 21 -5.83 2.63 12.53
CA PHE A 21 -7.23 2.27 12.69
C PHE A 21 -7.40 0.97 13.48
N GLY A 22 -6.62 -0.08 13.20
CA GLY A 22 -6.64 -1.33 13.97
C GLY A 22 -6.30 -1.13 15.45
N VAL A 23 -5.29 -0.32 15.74
CA VAL A 23 -4.95 0.08 17.11
C VAL A 23 -6.11 0.85 17.75
N GLY A 24 -6.67 1.85 17.06
CA GLY A 24 -7.81 2.63 17.53
C GLY A 24 -9.02 1.75 17.87
N VAL A 25 -9.37 0.80 17.01
CA VAL A 25 -10.45 -0.17 17.26
C VAL A 25 -10.17 -0.99 18.51
N GLY A 26 -8.95 -1.51 18.68
CA GLY A 26 -8.59 -2.34 19.82
C GLY A 26 -8.58 -1.60 21.16
N TYR A 27 -8.41 -0.27 21.17
CA TYR A 27 -8.45 0.55 22.38
C TYR A 27 -9.81 1.20 22.66
N LEU A 28 -10.60 1.48 21.63
CA LEU A 28 -11.85 2.25 21.74
C LEU A 28 -13.11 1.37 21.73
N THR A 29 -12.97 0.07 21.46
CA THR A 29 -14.08 -0.88 21.40
C THR A 29 -13.81 -2.11 22.27
N SER A 30 -14.78 -3.03 22.34
CA SER A 30 -14.60 -4.32 23.02
C SER A 30 -13.90 -5.38 22.16
N VAL A 31 -13.52 -5.06 20.92
CA VAL A 31 -12.78 -5.97 20.03
C VAL A 31 -11.37 -6.16 20.58
N SER A 32 -10.87 -7.40 20.60
CA SER A 32 -9.52 -7.66 21.09
C SER A 32 -8.48 -6.93 20.25
N LEU A 33 -7.50 -6.29 20.89
CA LEU A 33 -6.44 -5.55 20.21
C LEU A 33 -5.71 -6.43 19.19
N THR A 34 -5.40 -7.67 19.55
CA THR A 34 -4.75 -8.64 18.65
C THR A 34 -5.60 -8.91 17.41
N ALA A 35 -6.91 -9.16 17.57
CA ALA A 35 -7.79 -9.41 16.43
C ALA A 35 -7.97 -8.17 15.56
N ALA A 36 -8.11 -6.99 16.17
CA ALA A 36 -8.24 -5.72 15.46
C ALA A 36 -6.99 -5.40 14.62
N VAL A 37 -5.80 -5.60 15.18
CA VAL A 37 -4.53 -5.39 14.46
C VAL A 37 -4.36 -6.40 13.33
N ILE A 38 -4.69 -7.69 13.54
CA ILE A 38 -4.66 -8.69 12.47
C ILE A 38 -5.62 -8.32 11.34
N GLY A 39 -6.86 -7.90 11.67
CA GLY A 39 -7.83 -7.46 10.67
C GLY A 39 -7.35 -6.25 9.87
N ALA A 40 -6.82 -5.24 10.55
CA ALA A 40 -6.20 -4.08 9.91
C ALA A 40 -4.99 -4.45 9.02
N ALA A 41 -4.23 -5.48 9.41
CA ALA A 41 -3.08 -5.96 8.64
C ALA A 41 -3.52 -6.62 7.34
N LEU A 42 -4.62 -7.37 7.35
CA LEU A 42 -5.21 -7.90 6.13
C LEU A 42 -5.69 -6.77 5.19
N VAL A 43 -6.24 -5.68 5.74
CA VAL A 43 -6.58 -4.50 4.94
C VAL A 43 -5.33 -3.86 4.34
N ALA A 44 -4.24 -3.71 5.10
CA ALA A 44 -2.96 -3.22 4.57
C ALA A 44 -2.43 -4.11 3.44
N VAL A 45 -2.49 -5.44 3.61
CA VAL A 45 -2.11 -6.41 2.58
C VAL A 45 -2.95 -6.23 1.32
N ALA A 46 -4.26 -6.00 1.43
CA ALA A 46 -5.12 -5.75 0.28
C ALA A 46 -4.75 -4.43 -0.44
N ILE A 47 -4.43 -3.37 0.30
CA ILE A 47 -3.95 -2.09 -0.25
C ILE A 47 -2.63 -2.30 -1.00
N ILE A 48 -1.67 -3.00 -0.39
CA ILE A 48 -0.39 -3.35 -1.00
C ILE A 48 -0.62 -4.16 -2.27
N GLY A 49 -1.44 -5.21 -2.20
CA GLY A 49 -1.76 -6.06 -3.34
C GLY A 49 -2.40 -5.28 -4.49
N HIS A 50 -3.35 -4.40 -4.20
CA HIS A 50 -3.94 -3.54 -5.22
C HIS A 50 -2.90 -2.60 -5.86
N GLY A 51 -2.04 -1.99 -5.02
CA GLY A 51 -0.92 -1.17 -5.49
C GLY A 51 -0.03 -1.96 -6.45
N LEU A 52 0.41 -3.15 -6.07
CA LEU A 52 1.38 -3.92 -6.86
C LEU A 52 0.79 -4.59 -8.11
N PHE A 53 -0.46 -5.05 -8.05
CA PHE A 53 -1.02 -5.93 -9.10
C PHE A 53 -2.09 -5.27 -9.98
N VAL A 54 -2.70 -4.17 -9.55
CA VAL A 54 -3.70 -3.45 -10.35
C VAL A 54 -3.14 -2.15 -10.91
N ASN A 55 -2.47 -1.36 -10.05
CA ASN A 55 -1.76 -0.14 -10.43
C ASN A 55 -0.26 -0.32 -10.22
N GLY A 56 0.24 -1.46 -10.71
CA GLY A 56 1.62 -1.89 -10.55
C GLY A 56 2.61 -0.79 -10.98
N PRO A 57 3.81 -0.75 -10.39
CA PRO A 57 4.75 0.37 -10.55
C PRO A 57 5.41 0.45 -11.94
N VAL A 58 4.92 -0.31 -12.92
CA VAL A 58 5.40 -0.33 -14.30
C VAL A 58 4.23 -0.10 -15.25
N ASP A 59 4.39 0.84 -16.17
CA ASP A 59 3.30 1.28 -17.06
C ASP A 59 3.04 0.28 -18.20
N GLU A 60 4.07 -0.42 -18.72
CA GLU A 60 3.92 -1.51 -19.70
C GLU A 60 5.11 -2.51 -19.69
N PRO A 61 4.92 -3.78 -20.11
CA PRO A 61 6.02 -4.73 -20.33
C PRO A 61 7.12 -4.24 -21.29
N THR A 62 6.82 -3.25 -22.13
CA THR A 62 7.73 -2.63 -23.09
C THR A 62 8.84 -1.78 -22.44
N ASP A 63 8.66 -1.31 -21.20
CA ASP A 63 9.73 -0.58 -20.49
C ASP A 63 10.91 -1.47 -20.09
N LEU A 64 10.67 -2.77 -19.83
CA LEU A 64 11.75 -3.75 -19.66
C LEU A 64 12.55 -3.97 -20.96
N THR A 65 11.92 -3.78 -22.12
CA THR A 65 12.58 -3.94 -23.43
C THR A 65 13.54 -2.77 -23.71
N LYS A 66 13.18 -1.55 -23.30
CA LYS A 66 14.05 -0.37 -23.43
C LYS A 66 15.28 -0.44 -22.54
N GLU A 67 15.16 -0.93 -21.30
CA GLU A 67 16.33 -1.17 -20.44
C GLU A 67 17.31 -2.16 -21.07
N VAL A 68 16.82 -3.26 -21.65
CA VAL A 68 17.65 -4.25 -22.35
C VAL A 68 18.31 -3.67 -23.60
N GLU A 69 17.62 -2.79 -24.34
CA GLU A 69 18.16 -2.13 -25.53
C GLU A 69 19.24 -1.08 -25.19
N THR A 70 19.16 -0.45 -24.02
CA THR A 70 20.20 0.49 -23.54
C THR A 70 21.48 -0.20 -23.04
N LEU A 71 21.45 -1.52 -22.84
CA LEU A 71 22.57 -2.35 -22.38
C LEU A 71 23.32 -3.05 -23.53
N ASN A 72 22.82 -2.94 -24.76
CA ASN A 72 23.46 -3.43 -26.00
C ASN A 72 24.02 -2.27 -26.84
#